data_AF-A0A967PXH6-F1
#
_entry.id   AF-A0A967PXH6-F1
#
_cell.length_a   1.000
_cell.length_b   1.000
_cell.length_c   1.000
_cell.angle_alpha   90.00
_cell.angle_beta   90.00
_cell.angle_gamma   90.00
#
_symmetry.space_group_name_H-M   'P 1'
#
loop_
_entity.id
_entity.type
_entity.pdbx_description
1 polymer ?
#
loop_
_entity_poly.entity_id
_entity_poly.type
_entity_poly.pdbx_seq_one_letter_code
_entity_poly.pdbx_strand_id
1 'polypeptide(L)'
;EGRAEFYPGGNYLVVGQRYIPLDNSPRFIDGRLRIPEDFITVHLADLIAEPIYYRNFDPPAVARPKKEEGLYGLFSFLLRKKEKRVGSPVIEALAIDPGHGGTDPGVIGPDGLKEKAVNLAVAGYLEKLVKMELGVPVYLSRDRDYSLSRKERFETATRPDVDAFVILHAQASFDPALSGVTLAVRSDKRAEA
;
A
#
# COMPACT_ATOMS: atom_id res chain seq x y z
N GLU A 1 -23.79 6.49 -24.05
CA GLU A 1 -23.68 5.06 -23.70
C GLU A 1 -22.64 4.41 -24.60
N GLY A 2 -21.45 4.14 -24.08
CA GLY A 2 -20.41 3.39 -24.80
C GLY A 2 -20.65 1.89 -24.65
N ARG A 3 -20.65 1.15 -25.75
CA ARG A 3 -20.68 -0.33 -25.75
C ARG A 3 -19.33 -0.85 -26.23
N ALA A 4 -18.74 -1.74 -25.46
CA ALA A 4 -17.53 -2.46 -25.83
C ALA A 4 -17.75 -3.96 -25.67
N GLU A 5 -17.24 -4.71 -26.64
CA GLU A 5 -17.36 -6.17 -26.69
C GLU A 5 -15.98 -6.80 -26.70
N PHE A 6 -15.85 -7.90 -25.98
CA PHE A 6 -14.64 -8.71 -25.97
C PHE A 6 -15.02 -10.17 -25.77
N TYR A 7 -14.16 -11.05 -26.29
CA TYR A 7 -14.42 -12.48 -26.35
C TYR A 7 -13.34 -13.20 -25.54
N PRO A 8 -13.72 -14.14 -24.64
CA PRO A 8 -12.74 -14.99 -23.98
C PRO A 8 -11.86 -15.72 -25.00
N GLY A 9 -10.54 -15.57 -24.91
CA GLY A 9 -9.58 -16.12 -25.88
C GLY A 9 -9.36 -15.27 -27.14
N GLY A 10 -10.11 -14.18 -27.32
CA GLY A 10 -9.85 -13.17 -28.35
C GLY A 10 -8.65 -12.30 -28.00
N ASN A 11 -8.03 -11.69 -29.01
CA ASN A 11 -6.88 -10.78 -28.86
C ASN A 11 -7.21 -9.35 -29.27
N TYR A 12 -8.50 -9.00 -29.27
CA TYR A 12 -8.98 -7.67 -29.61
C TYR A 12 -10.22 -7.30 -28.79
N LEU A 13 -10.36 -5.99 -28.58
CA LEU A 13 -11.55 -5.33 -28.08
C LEU A 13 -12.29 -4.67 -29.25
N VAL A 14 -13.62 -4.77 -29.26
CA VAL A 14 -14.47 -4.07 -30.23
C VAL A 14 -15.15 -2.88 -29.56
N VAL A 15 -14.89 -1.67 -30.05
CA VAL A 15 -15.50 -0.43 -29.58
C VAL A 15 -16.17 0.27 -30.75
N GLY A 16 -17.50 0.22 -30.82
CA GLY A 16 -18.24 0.65 -32.01
C GLY A 16 -17.83 -0.16 -33.25
N GLN A 17 -17.13 0.48 -34.20
CA GLN A 17 -16.58 -0.18 -35.40
C GLN A 17 -15.06 -0.39 -35.35
N ARG A 18 -14.41 -0.03 -34.24
CA ARG A 18 -12.95 -0.13 -34.08
C ARG A 18 -12.57 -1.44 -33.42
N TYR A 19 -11.54 -2.08 -33.97
CA TYR A 19 -10.86 -3.24 -33.37
C TYR A 19 -9.55 -2.77 -32.75
N ILE A 20 -9.39 -3.00 -31.46
CA ILE A 20 -8.24 -2.57 -30.69
C ILE A 20 -7.50 -3.82 -30.24
N PRO A 21 -6.24 -4.04 -30.64
CA PRO A 21 -5.47 -5.21 -30.21
C PRO A 21 -5.25 -5.16 -28.69
N LEU A 22 -5.31 -6.33 -28.05
CA LEU A 22 -5.03 -6.48 -26.63
C LEU A 22 -3.71 -7.24 -26.44
N ASP A 23 -2.85 -6.74 -25.56
CA ASP A 23 -1.59 -7.41 -25.21
C ASP A 23 -1.85 -8.77 -24.53
N ASN A 24 -2.97 -8.88 -23.83
CA ASN A 24 -3.42 -10.10 -23.17
C ASN A 24 -4.88 -10.41 -23.55
N SER A 25 -5.21 -11.69 -23.77
CA SER A 25 -6.60 -12.07 -24.02
C SER A 25 -7.44 -12.01 -22.73
N PRO A 26 -8.70 -11.54 -22.77
CA PRO A 26 -9.66 -11.75 -21.71
C PRO A 26 -9.87 -13.25 -21.46
N ARG A 27 -10.01 -13.65 -20.19
CA ARG A 27 -10.15 -15.05 -19.78
C ARG A 27 -11.14 -15.21 -18.64
N PHE A 28 -11.84 -16.34 -18.61
CA PHE A 28 -12.53 -16.78 -17.40
C PHE A 28 -11.58 -17.64 -16.57
N ILE A 29 -11.31 -17.20 -15.34
CA ILE A 29 -10.47 -17.93 -14.37
C ILE A 29 -11.25 -17.94 -13.05
N ASP A 30 -11.46 -19.13 -12.48
CA ASP A 30 -12.20 -19.34 -11.22
C ASP A 30 -13.58 -18.69 -11.20
N GLY A 31 -14.33 -18.81 -12.31
CA GLY A 31 -15.66 -18.22 -12.46
C GLY A 31 -15.68 -16.70 -12.58
N ARG A 32 -14.51 -16.04 -12.67
CA ARG A 32 -14.38 -14.58 -12.80
C ARG A 32 -13.82 -14.23 -14.17
N LEU A 33 -14.39 -13.21 -14.78
CA LEU A 33 -13.87 -12.62 -16.01
C LEU A 33 -12.67 -11.74 -15.69
N ARG A 34 -11.49 -12.16 -16.13
CA ARG A 34 -10.24 -11.41 -16.07
C ARG A 34 -10.09 -10.68 -17.39
N ILE A 35 -10.10 -9.35 -17.33
CA ILE A 35 -9.82 -8.49 -18.48
C ILE A 35 -8.43 -7.86 -18.31
N PRO A 36 -7.75 -7.56 -19.42
CA PRO A 36 -6.49 -6.82 -19.40
C PRO A 36 -6.61 -5.46 -18.68
N GLU A 37 -5.54 -5.02 -18.01
CA GLU A 37 -5.52 -3.76 -17.26
C GLU A 37 -5.54 -2.52 -18.19
N ASP A 38 -4.93 -2.64 -19.37
CA ASP A 38 -4.98 -1.63 -20.45
C ASP A 38 -6.42 -1.33 -20.90
N PHE A 39 -7.31 -2.33 -20.89
CA PHE A 39 -8.74 -2.11 -21.15
C PHE A 39 -9.33 -1.08 -20.19
N ILE A 40 -9.07 -1.19 -18.89
CA ILE A 40 -9.62 -0.28 -17.88
C ILE A 40 -8.95 1.08 -17.98
N THR A 41 -7.63 1.10 -18.10
CA THR A 41 -6.82 2.32 -18.00
C THR A 41 -6.79 3.15 -19.28
N VAL A 42 -6.97 2.54 -20.45
CA VAL A 42 -6.86 3.21 -21.75
C VAL A 42 -8.21 3.28 -22.46
N HIS A 43 -9.00 2.20 -22.44
CA HIS A 43 -10.16 2.09 -23.33
C HIS A 43 -11.50 2.35 -22.64
N LEU A 44 -11.63 1.99 -21.36
CA LEU A 44 -12.88 2.14 -20.62
C LEU A 44 -13.20 3.61 -20.32
N ALA A 45 -12.17 4.42 -20.04
CA ALA A 45 -12.34 5.86 -19.78
C ALA A 45 -12.96 6.58 -20.98
N ASP A 46 -12.48 6.28 -22.20
CA ASP A 46 -13.00 6.82 -23.45
C ASP A 46 -14.46 6.43 -23.72
N LEU A 47 -14.91 5.28 -23.19
CA LEU A 47 -16.25 4.75 -23.42
C LEU A 47 -17.31 5.37 -22.50
N ILE A 48 -16.93 5.69 -21.26
CA ILE A 48 -17.88 6.11 -20.23
C ILE A 48 -17.91 7.63 -20.03
N ALA A 49 -16.97 8.38 -20.65
CA ALA A 49 -16.85 9.84 -20.53
C ALA A 49 -16.80 10.36 -19.07
N GLU A 50 -16.45 9.48 -18.14
CA GLU A 50 -16.38 9.71 -16.69
C GLU A 50 -15.04 9.19 -16.14
N PRO A 51 -14.52 9.80 -15.06
CA PRO A 51 -13.28 9.36 -14.43
C PRO A 51 -13.44 7.98 -13.78
N ILE A 52 -12.53 7.05 -14.11
CA ILE A 52 -12.49 5.70 -13.54
C ILE A 52 -11.46 5.64 -12.42
N TYR A 53 -11.90 5.15 -11.26
CA TYR A 53 -11.01 4.78 -10.16
C TYR A 53 -10.86 3.26 -10.14
N TYR A 54 -9.68 2.75 -10.47
CA TYR A 54 -9.36 1.33 -10.51
C TYR A 54 -8.24 0.99 -9.52
N ARG A 55 -8.37 -0.16 -8.84
CA ARG A 55 -7.34 -0.72 -7.96
C ARG A 55 -7.04 -2.15 -8.38
N ASN A 56 -5.84 -2.38 -8.89
CA ASN A 56 -5.37 -3.73 -9.20
C ASN A 56 -5.08 -4.48 -7.88
N PHE A 57 -5.90 -5.48 -7.55
CA PHE A 57 -5.73 -6.30 -6.34
C PHE A 57 -4.71 -7.43 -6.52
N ASP A 58 -4.22 -7.65 -7.74
CA ASP A 58 -3.26 -8.70 -8.10
C ASP A 58 -2.28 -8.16 -9.17
N PRO A 59 -1.45 -7.16 -8.83
CA PRO A 59 -0.54 -6.56 -9.78
C PRO A 59 0.48 -7.59 -10.27
N PRO A 60 0.84 -7.58 -11.57
CA PRO A 60 1.90 -8.46 -12.07
C PRO A 60 3.15 -8.26 -11.23
N ALA A 61 3.75 -9.37 -10.79
CA ALA A 61 5.00 -9.32 -10.05
C ALA A 61 6.00 -8.52 -10.88
N VAL A 62 6.47 -7.38 -10.35
CA VAL A 62 7.48 -6.57 -11.02
C VAL A 62 8.65 -7.49 -11.33
N ALA A 63 8.92 -7.70 -12.62
CA ALA A 63 9.98 -8.58 -13.05
C ALA A 63 11.28 -8.09 -12.41
N ARG A 64 11.77 -8.83 -11.41
CA ARG A 64 13.08 -8.54 -10.83
C ARG A 64 14.08 -8.75 -11.97
N PRO A 65 14.93 -7.76 -12.30
CA PRO A 65 15.96 -7.99 -13.29
C PRO A 65 16.76 -9.23 -12.87
N LYS A 66 17.07 -10.10 -13.83
CA LYS A 66 17.89 -11.29 -13.57
C LYS A 66 19.12 -10.86 -12.78
N LYS A 67 19.32 -11.48 -11.63
CA LYS A 67 20.42 -11.19 -10.71
C LYS A 67 21.73 -11.44 -11.48
N GLU A 68 22.43 -10.37 -11.87
CA GLU A 68 23.83 -10.52 -12.28
C GLU A 68 24.61 -10.94 -11.05
N GLU A 69 25.07 -12.19 -11.02
CA GLU A 69 25.90 -12.68 -9.93
C GLU A 69 27.32 -12.12 -10.08
N GLY A 70 27.78 -11.41 -9.05
CA GLY A 70 29.14 -10.87 -8.97
C GLY A 70 29.21 -9.42 -8.49
N LEU A 71 30.43 -8.90 -8.38
CA LEU A 71 30.72 -7.52 -7.94
C LEU A 71 29.96 -6.47 -8.77
N TYR A 72 29.80 -6.71 -10.09
CA TYR A 72 29.06 -5.81 -10.97
C TYR A 72 27.58 -5.68 -10.61
N GLY A 73 26.91 -6.74 -10.16
CA GLY A 73 25.54 -6.67 -9.67
C GLY A 73 25.42 -5.86 -8.37
N LEU A 74 26.44 -5.93 -7.50
CA LEU A 74 26.52 -5.14 -6.28
C LEU A 74 26.80 -3.65 -6.59
N PHE A 75 27.72 -3.35 -7.51
CA PHE A 75 27.99 -1.99 -7.96
C PHE A 75 26.79 -1.36 -8.67
N SER A 76 26.10 -2.10 -9.54
CA SER A 76 24.89 -1.64 -10.21
C SER A 76 23.73 -1.39 -9.23
N PHE A 77 23.62 -2.21 -8.18
CA PHE A 77 22.68 -1.98 -7.08
C PHE A 77 23.02 -0.71 -6.28
N LEU A 78 24.29 -0.51 -5.94
CA LEU A 78 24.77 0.67 -5.20
C LEU A 78 24.68 1.96 -6.04
N LEU A 79 24.85 1.86 -7.36
CA LEU A 79 24.78 2.98 -8.30
C LEU A 79 23.36 3.28 -8.79
N ARG A 80 22.37 2.45 -8.44
CA ARG A 80 20.96 2.70 -8.77
C ARG A 80 20.43 3.86 -7.94
N LYS A 81 20.71 5.07 -8.39
CA LYS A 81 20.01 6.27 -7.92
C LYS A 81 18.53 6.07 -8.25
N LYS A 82 17.71 5.90 -7.22
CA LYS A 82 16.24 5.79 -7.34
C LYS A 82 15.76 6.91 -8.27
N GLU A 83 15.20 6.54 -9.42
CA GLU A 83 14.49 7.51 -10.24
C GLU A 83 13.32 8.05 -9.40
N LYS A 84 13.41 9.32 -9.01
CA LYS A 84 12.31 10.02 -8.36
C LYS A 84 11.15 10.04 -9.36
N ARG A 85 10.04 9.38 -9.02
CA ARG A 85 8.79 9.53 -9.78
C ARG A 85 8.39 11.00 -9.73
N VAL A 86 8.52 11.68 -10.86
CA VAL A 86 8.16 13.10 -11.00
C VAL A 86 6.64 13.23 -10.80
N GLY A 87 6.22 14.03 -9.80
CA GLY A 87 4.81 14.41 -9.61
C GLY A 87 4.03 13.73 -8.48
N SER A 88 4.59 12.75 -7.76
CA SER A 88 3.99 12.27 -6.50
C SER A 88 4.47 13.13 -5.33
N PRO A 89 3.62 13.48 -4.34
CA PRO A 89 4.11 14.09 -3.11
C PRO A 89 5.21 13.21 -2.53
N VAL A 90 6.40 13.79 -2.41
CA VAL A 90 7.56 13.10 -1.88
C VAL A 90 7.46 13.19 -0.37
N ILE A 91 7.10 12.07 0.28
CA ILE A 91 7.32 11.92 1.72
C ILE A 91 8.84 11.89 1.92
N GLU A 92 9.38 12.81 2.72
CA GLU A 92 10.78 12.89 3.10
C GLU A 92 11.10 12.02 4.31
N ALA A 93 10.18 11.91 5.29
CA ALA A 93 10.26 10.90 6.34
C ALA A 93 8.88 10.50 6.91
N LEU A 94 8.84 9.32 7.54
CA LEU A 94 7.64 8.74 8.14
C LEU A 94 7.86 8.46 9.63
N ALA A 95 6.94 8.89 10.49
CA ALA A 95 6.86 8.43 11.87
C ALA A 95 5.77 7.37 12.03
N ILE A 96 6.04 6.31 12.80
CA ILE A 96 5.09 5.22 13.05
C ILE A 96 5.00 4.98 14.57
N ASP A 97 3.79 4.98 15.11
CA ASP A 97 3.51 4.55 16.49
C ASP A 97 2.84 3.18 16.50
N PRO A 98 3.56 2.09 16.82
CA PRO A 98 2.91 0.85 17.19
C PRO A 98 2.19 1.02 18.54
N GLY A 99 0.85 1.07 18.48
CA GLY A 99 -0.01 1.25 19.65
C GLY A 99 0.28 0.25 20.77
N HIS A 100 -0.09 0.62 22.01
CA HIS A 100 0.16 -0.17 23.23
C HIS A 100 1.65 -0.43 23.49
N GLY A 101 2.00 -1.41 24.35
CA GLY A 101 3.38 -1.75 24.70
C GLY A 101 3.60 -1.89 26.21
N GLY A 102 4.56 -2.72 26.59
CA GLY A 102 4.90 -2.98 27.98
C GLY A 102 3.72 -3.55 28.77
N THR A 103 3.27 -2.82 29.78
CA THR A 103 2.17 -3.21 30.66
C THR A 103 0.79 -3.12 30.00
N ASP A 104 0.67 -2.39 28.90
CA ASP A 104 -0.57 -2.29 28.12
C ASP A 104 -0.53 -3.31 26.96
N PRO A 105 -1.29 -4.42 27.04
CA PRO A 105 -1.34 -5.41 25.97
C PRO A 105 -2.18 -4.98 24.76
N GLY A 106 -3.01 -3.94 24.91
CA GLY A 106 -4.16 -3.71 24.03
C GLY A 106 -5.17 -4.83 24.10
N VAL A 107 -5.92 -5.06 23.03
CA VAL A 107 -6.85 -6.18 22.98
C VAL A 107 -6.11 -7.52 22.95
N ILE A 108 -6.69 -8.53 23.59
CA ILE A 108 -6.19 -9.90 23.61
C ILE A 108 -7.17 -10.77 22.82
N GLY A 109 -6.67 -11.41 21.76
CA GLY A 109 -7.43 -12.33 20.93
C GLY A 109 -7.75 -13.65 21.64
N PRO A 110 -8.64 -14.49 21.05
CA PRO A 110 -9.07 -15.75 21.66
C PRO A 110 -7.94 -16.75 21.95
N ASP A 111 -6.84 -16.67 21.21
CA ASP A 111 -5.63 -17.50 21.32
C ASP A 111 -4.55 -16.86 22.22
N GLY A 112 -4.84 -15.71 22.84
CA GLY A 112 -3.89 -14.96 23.66
C GLY A 112 -3.00 -14.01 22.86
N LEU A 113 -3.22 -13.85 21.55
CA LEU A 113 -2.50 -12.88 20.73
C LEU A 113 -2.77 -11.46 21.23
N LYS A 114 -1.71 -10.73 21.59
CA LYS A 114 -1.81 -9.37 22.12
C LYS A 114 -1.68 -8.35 20.99
N GLU A 115 -2.58 -7.38 20.94
CA GLU A 115 -2.55 -6.29 19.97
C GLU A 115 -1.19 -5.57 19.92
N LYS A 116 -0.57 -5.33 21.08
CA LYS A 116 0.77 -4.71 21.14
C LYS A 116 1.85 -5.44 20.31
N ALA A 117 1.74 -6.77 20.22
CA ALA A 117 2.70 -7.63 19.52
C ALA A 117 2.44 -7.57 18.01
N VAL A 118 1.18 -7.59 17.60
CA VAL A 118 0.76 -7.38 16.20
C VAL A 118 1.22 -6.00 15.72
N ASN A 119 0.92 -4.94 16.48
CA ASN A 119 1.31 -3.57 16.13
C ASN A 119 2.82 -3.43 15.94
N LEU A 120 3.62 -4.00 16.85
CA LEU A 120 5.08 -3.95 16.76
C LEU A 120 5.61 -4.70 15.54
N ALA A 121 5.07 -5.89 15.25
CA ALA A 121 5.47 -6.68 14.10
C ALA A 121 5.13 -5.97 12.78
N VAL A 122 3.92 -5.40 12.67
CA VAL A 122 3.49 -4.63 11.48
C VAL A 122 4.35 -3.38 11.32
N ALA A 123 4.63 -2.64 12.39
CA ALA A 123 5.50 -1.47 12.35
C ALA A 123 6.90 -1.81 11.81
N GLY A 124 7.52 -2.88 12.32
CA GLY A 124 8.84 -3.32 11.85
C GLY A 124 8.85 -3.81 10.40
N TYR A 125 7.75 -4.42 9.92
CA TYR A 125 7.61 -4.77 8.51
C TYR A 125 7.46 -3.53 7.64
N LEU A 126 6.60 -2.59 8.03
CA LEU A 126 6.35 -1.33 7.32
C LEU A 126 7.63 -0.48 7.26
N GLU A 127 8.38 -0.40 8.35
CA GLU A 127 9.67 0.29 8.41
C GLU A 127 10.64 -0.23 7.34
N LYS A 128 10.82 -1.55 7.27
CA LYS A 128 11.69 -2.19 6.28
C LYS A 128 11.21 -1.93 4.86
N LEU A 129 9.89 -2.06 4.63
CA LEU A 129 9.28 -1.84 3.32
C LEU A 129 9.50 -0.39 2.85
N VAL A 130 9.24 0.60 3.70
CA VAL A 130 9.41 2.02 3.39
C VAL A 130 10.89 2.35 3.13
N LYS A 131 11.80 1.86 3.98
CA LYS A 131 13.25 2.05 3.76
C LYS A 131 13.71 1.44 2.44
N MET A 132 13.20 0.26 2.07
CA MET A 132 13.54 -0.41 0.82
C MET A 132 12.92 0.28 -0.42
N GLU A 133 11.61 0.54 -0.39
CA GLU A 133 10.83 0.99 -1.55
C GLU A 133 10.85 2.51 -1.75
N LEU A 134 10.92 3.29 -0.66
CA LEU A 134 10.97 4.77 -0.73
C LEU A 134 12.36 5.33 -0.42
N GLY A 135 13.17 4.65 0.39
CA GLY A 135 14.54 5.10 0.68
C GLY A 135 14.58 6.31 1.62
N VAL A 136 13.53 6.46 2.41
CA VAL A 136 13.33 7.58 3.34
C VAL A 136 13.49 7.10 4.79
N PRO A 137 13.87 7.99 5.72
CA PRO A 137 13.91 7.65 7.13
C PRO A 137 12.53 7.25 7.67
N VAL A 138 12.55 6.33 8.62
CA VAL A 138 11.37 5.90 9.37
C VAL A 138 11.70 5.94 10.85
N TYR A 139 10.85 6.60 11.64
CA TYR A 139 11.02 6.78 13.08
C TYR A 139 9.90 6.06 13.83
N LEU A 140 10.23 4.98 14.53
CA LEU A 140 9.29 4.27 15.39
C LEU A 140 9.23 4.94 16.77
N SER A 141 8.02 5.17 17.32
CA SER A 141 7.88 5.62 18.72
C SER A 141 8.46 4.60 19.71
N ARG A 142 8.36 3.30 19.38
CA ARG A 142 9.04 2.19 20.05
C ARG A 142 9.49 1.11 19.08
N ASP A 143 10.64 0.50 19.37
CA ASP A 143 11.23 -0.60 18.59
C ASP A 143 11.10 -1.98 19.27
N ARG A 144 10.66 -1.98 20.53
CA ARG A 144 10.56 -3.15 21.41
C ARG A 144 9.31 -3.09 22.28
N ASP A 145 9.12 -4.09 23.13
CA ASP A 145 7.99 -4.19 24.04
C ASP A 145 8.26 -3.43 25.35
N TYR A 146 8.02 -2.13 25.35
CA TYR A 146 8.07 -1.28 26.53
C TYR A 146 6.93 -0.26 26.51
N SER A 147 6.59 0.27 27.70
CA SER A 147 5.53 1.26 27.86
C SER A 147 6.01 2.64 27.42
N LEU A 148 5.13 3.39 26.75
CA LEU A 148 5.31 4.81 26.42
C LEU A 148 4.17 5.63 27.02
N SER A 149 4.49 6.79 27.56
CA SER A 149 3.52 7.84 27.88
C SER A 149 2.87 8.39 26.60
N ARG A 150 1.72 9.08 26.77
CA ARG A 150 1.06 9.75 25.64
C ARG A 150 1.98 10.74 24.92
N LYS A 151 2.85 11.45 25.65
CA LYS A 151 3.77 12.42 25.08
C LYS A 151 4.83 11.73 24.23
N GLU A 152 5.49 10.70 24.79
CA GLU A 152 6.57 9.98 24.10
C GLU A 152 6.10 9.35 22.77
N ARG A 153 4.85 8.90 22.70
CA ARG A 153 4.26 8.38 21.44
C ARG A 153 4.29 9.37 20.28
N PHE A 154 4.19 10.67 20.57
CA PHE A 154 4.18 11.72 19.53
C PHE A 154 5.55 12.35 19.30
N GLU A 155 6.59 12.03 20.09
CA GLU A 155 7.90 12.69 19.96
C GLU A 155 8.51 12.48 18.58
N THR A 156 8.36 11.29 17.99
CA THR A 156 8.82 11.02 16.63
C THR A 156 8.07 11.82 15.58
N ALA A 157 6.79 12.12 15.81
CA ALA A 157 5.95 12.92 14.91
C ALA A 157 6.30 14.42 14.94
N THR A 158 6.91 14.91 16.01
CA THR A 158 7.31 16.33 16.15
C THR A 158 8.63 16.68 15.47
N ARG A 159 9.30 15.69 14.86
CA ARG A 159 10.56 15.94 14.18
C ARG A 159 10.32 16.80 12.92
N PRO A 160 11.25 17.72 12.61
CA PRO A 160 11.07 18.67 11.50
C PRO A 160 11.07 18.02 10.11
N ASP A 161 11.59 16.81 10.00
CA ASP A 161 11.72 16.03 8.76
C ASP A 161 10.56 15.06 8.52
N VAL A 162 9.57 14.99 9.43
CA VAL A 162 8.46 14.03 9.34
C VAL A 162 7.24 14.67 8.66
N ASP A 163 6.83 14.10 7.53
CA ASP A 163 5.66 14.57 6.78
C ASP A 163 4.37 13.84 7.16
N ALA A 164 4.51 12.63 7.70
CA ALA A 164 3.37 11.77 8.04
C ALA A 164 3.61 11.01 9.34
N PHE A 165 2.55 10.88 10.12
CA PHE A 165 2.51 10.07 11.33
C PHE A 165 1.41 9.02 11.24
N VAL A 166 1.80 7.75 11.36
CA VAL A 166 0.89 6.60 11.26
C VAL A 166 0.82 5.89 12.61
N ILE A 167 -0.39 5.78 13.16
CA ILE A 167 -0.63 5.01 14.39
C ILE A 167 -1.23 3.67 14.00
N LEU A 168 -0.67 2.58 14.53
CA LEU A 168 -1.12 1.23 14.24
C LEU A 168 -1.86 0.63 15.44
N HIS A 169 -3.06 0.12 15.18
CA HIS A 169 -3.90 -0.64 16.09
C HIS A 169 -4.56 -1.80 15.35
N ALA A 170 -4.71 -2.94 16.02
CA ALA A 170 -5.40 -4.10 15.45
C ALA A 170 -6.92 -4.07 15.72
N GLN A 171 -7.37 -3.25 16.69
CA GLN A 171 -8.76 -3.15 17.13
C GLN A 171 -9.37 -4.52 17.49
N ALA A 172 -10.63 -4.54 17.93
CA ALA A 172 -11.40 -5.78 18.08
C ALA A 172 -12.91 -5.51 18.06
N SER A 173 -13.66 -6.57 17.82
CA SER A 173 -15.12 -6.60 17.88
C SER A 173 -15.59 -7.87 18.58
N PHE A 174 -16.70 -7.78 19.32
CA PHE A 174 -17.40 -8.96 19.84
C PHE A 174 -18.30 -9.63 18.78
N ASP A 175 -18.61 -8.93 17.69
CA ASP A 175 -19.29 -9.50 16.54
C ASP A 175 -18.24 -10.20 15.63
N PRO A 176 -18.26 -11.55 15.53
CA PRO A 176 -17.29 -12.30 14.73
C PRO A 176 -17.45 -12.08 13.22
N ALA A 177 -18.56 -11.49 12.77
CA ALA A 177 -18.76 -11.14 11.36
C ALA A 177 -17.99 -9.87 10.96
N LEU A 178 -17.60 -9.03 11.92
CA LEU A 178 -16.86 -7.79 11.67
C LEU A 178 -15.37 -8.08 11.48
N SER A 179 -14.86 -7.81 10.28
CA SER A 179 -13.44 -7.87 9.92
C SER A 179 -13.13 -6.81 8.87
N GLY A 180 -11.87 -6.37 8.80
CA GLY A 180 -11.42 -5.39 7.82
C GLY A 180 -10.32 -4.47 8.32
N VAL A 181 -10.10 -3.39 7.58
CA VAL A 181 -9.12 -2.35 7.91
C VAL A 181 -9.84 -1.02 8.05
N THR A 182 -9.59 -0.32 9.16
CA THR A 182 -10.09 1.03 9.40
C THR A 182 -8.95 2.03 9.22
N LEU A 183 -9.17 3.08 8.43
CA LEU A 183 -8.26 4.22 8.33
C LEU A 183 -8.95 5.47 8.88
N ALA A 184 -8.40 6.03 9.95
CA ALA A 184 -8.83 7.32 10.49
C ALA A 184 -7.82 8.40 10.10
N VAL A 185 -8.28 9.47 9.45
CA VAL A 185 -7.46 10.61 9.08
C VAL A 185 -7.93 11.83 9.85
N ARG A 186 -7.02 12.49 10.56
CA ARG A 186 -7.30 13.75 11.24
C ARG A 186 -6.96 14.91 10.31
N SER A 187 -7.96 15.67 9.87
CA SER A 187 -7.75 16.92 9.12
C SER A 187 -7.35 18.07 10.05
N ASP A 188 -6.55 19.00 9.55
CA ASP A 188 -5.99 20.16 10.28
C ASP A 188 -6.99 21.25 10.71
N LYS A 189 -8.30 20.99 10.71
CA LYS A 189 -9.35 21.96 11.13
C LYS A 189 -9.35 22.29 12.64
N ARG A 190 -8.23 22.09 13.33
CA ARG A 190 -8.06 22.39 14.77
C ARG A 190 -6.84 23.27 15.07
N ALA A 191 -6.15 23.79 14.06
CA ALA A 191 -5.14 24.83 14.26
C ALA A 191 -5.75 26.25 14.40
N GLU A 192 -7.06 26.40 14.19
CA GLU A 192 -7.82 27.64 14.39
C GLU A 192 -9.01 27.39 15.34
N ALA A 193 -8.75 27.35 16.64
CA ALA A 193 -9.73 27.56 17.72
C ALA A 193 -9.02 27.81 19.05
#